data_AF-A0A117RYL4-F1
#
_entry.id   AF-A0A117RYL4-F1
#
_cell.length_a   1.000
_cell.length_b   1.000
_cell.length_c   1.000
_cell.angle_alpha   90.00
_cell.angle_beta   90.00
_cell.angle_gamma   90.00
#
_symmetry.space_group_name_H-M   'P 1'
#
loop_
_entity.id
_entity.type
_entity.pdbx_description
1 polymer ?
#
loop_
_entity_poly.entity_id
_entity_poly.type
_entity_poly.pdbx_seq_one_letter_code
_entity_poly.pdbx_strand_id
1 'polypeptide(L)'
;MDRYLARRTACRAGRRAYYTVASLIATAGPQAHTPGVRPDPDDDAGLMTLGDDPGVRLVAPVEPAPAPSPPDPAAWFARPNFGATLATAVHRAGHGAERTEDLLSVLTRLSDDQLHRRLPAPVTQLLKDGITPDWGVLLHDLVQRPHQRDQVGLRWRDAFYLATPEPRRS
;
A
#
# COMPACT_ATOMS: atom_id res chain seq x y z
N MET A 1 5.75 6.63 16.17
CA MET A 1 4.50 5.86 16.03
C MET A 1 4.12 5.27 17.39
N ASP A 2 2.92 5.59 17.86
CA ASP A 2 2.55 5.60 19.29
C ASP A 2 2.66 4.27 20.04
N ARG A 3 3.40 4.29 21.15
CA ARG A 3 3.54 3.18 22.13
C ARG A 3 2.19 2.71 22.68
N TYR A 4 1.17 3.56 22.60
CA TYR A 4 -0.19 3.32 23.09
C TYR A 4 -1.04 2.45 22.16
N LEU A 5 -0.80 2.45 20.84
CA LEU A 5 -1.53 1.58 19.90
C LEU A 5 -1.07 0.12 19.98
N ALA A 6 0.21 -0.10 20.27
CA ALA A 6 0.80 -1.44 20.37
C ALA A 6 0.19 -2.30 21.49
N ARG A 7 -0.21 -1.69 22.61
CA ARG A 7 -0.75 -2.43 23.77
C ARG A 7 -2.24 -2.79 23.61
N ARG A 8 -3.03 -1.95 22.92
CA ARG A 8 -4.48 -2.16 22.74
C ARG A 8 -4.83 -3.10 21.57
N THR A 9 -3.89 -3.34 20.65
CA THR A 9 -4.13 -4.16 19.45
C THR A 9 -3.46 -5.54 19.50
N ALA A 10 -2.65 -5.81 20.52
CA ALA A 10 -1.90 -7.06 20.68
C ALA A 10 -2.78 -8.34 20.71
N CYS A 11 -4.04 -8.25 21.16
CA CYS A 11 -4.98 -9.38 21.17
C CYS A 11 -5.99 -9.37 20.02
N ARG A 12 -5.88 -8.44 19.05
CA ARG A 12 -6.74 -8.36 17.87
C ARG A 12 -5.87 -8.13 16.64
N ALA A 13 -5.13 -9.17 16.24
CA ALA A 13 -4.12 -9.11 15.20
C ALA A 13 -4.63 -8.43 13.91
N GLY A 14 -5.87 -8.73 13.48
CA GLY A 14 -6.51 -8.05 12.35
C GLY A 14 -6.57 -6.53 12.51
N ARG A 15 -7.01 -6.01 13.67
CA ARG A 15 -7.10 -4.55 13.92
C ARG A 15 -5.75 -3.87 13.86
N ARG A 16 -4.69 -4.54 14.30
CA ARG A 16 -3.33 -3.99 14.26
C ARG A 16 -2.88 -3.75 12.82
N ALA A 17 -3.12 -4.72 11.93
CA ALA A 17 -2.83 -4.57 10.51
C ALA A 17 -3.55 -3.35 9.90
N TYR A 18 -4.85 -3.19 10.17
CA TYR A 18 -5.60 -2.02 9.72
C TYR A 18 -4.99 -0.70 10.21
N TYR A 19 -4.68 -0.58 11.51
CA TYR A 19 -4.09 0.64 12.06
C TYR A 19 -2.68 0.91 11.54
N THR A 20 -1.86 -0.13 11.35
CA THR A 20 -0.54 0.03 10.75
C THR A 20 -0.68 0.57 9.33
N VAL A 21 -1.49 -0.06 8.48
CA VAL A 21 -1.65 0.39 7.10
C VAL A 21 -2.27 1.80 7.05
N ALA A 22 -3.30 2.08 7.84
CA ALA A 22 -3.91 3.41 7.91
C ALA A 22 -2.90 4.49 8.31
N SER A 23 -1.98 4.20 9.23
CA SER A 23 -0.93 5.15 9.61
C SER A 23 0.12 5.37 8.51
N LEU A 24 0.44 4.32 7.73
CA LEU A 24 1.37 4.41 6.60
C LEU A 24 0.74 5.22 5.47
N ILE A 25 -0.55 5.00 5.23
CA ILE A 25 -1.36 5.78 4.30
C ILE A 25 -1.36 7.26 4.73
N ALA A 26 -1.68 7.54 6.00
CA ALA A 26 -1.63 8.90 6.52
C ALA A 26 -0.23 9.55 6.38
N THR A 27 0.85 8.76 6.42
CA THR A 27 2.22 9.23 6.26
C THR A 27 2.58 9.53 4.80
N ALA A 28 2.04 8.79 3.83
CA ALA A 28 2.33 8.99 2.41
C ALA A 28 1.66 10.24 1.82
N GLY A 29 0.64 10.77 2.50
CA GLY A 29 -0.06 11.99 2.10
C GLY A 29 -1.09 11.77 0.98
N PRO A 30 -1.91 12.79 0.66
CA PRO A 30 -3.09 12.65 -0.21
C PRO A 30 -2.76 12.21 -1.65
N GLN A 31 -1.57 12.57 -2.12
CA GLN A 31 -1.10 12.30 -3.49
C GLN A 31 -0.85 10.80 -3.74
N ALA A 32 -0.54 10.02 -2.70
CA ALA A 32 -0.16 8.61 -2.84
C ALA A 32 -1.33 7.61 -2.85
N HIS A 33 -2.57 8.04 -2.53
CA HIS A 33 -3.71 7.12 -2.35
C HIS A 33 -4.92 7.40 -3.20
N THR A 34 -4.88 8.40 -4.08
CA THR A 34 -6.08 8.81 -4.79
C THR A 34 -6.00 8.42 -6.27
N PRO A 35 -6.60 7.28 -6.67
CA PRO A 35 -6.97 7.10 -8.06
C PRO A 35 -7.99 8.19 -8.42
N GLY A 36 -7.57 9.16 -9.23
CA GLY A 36 -8.47 10.20 -9.78
C GLY A 36 -8.35 11.62 -9.21
N VAL A 37 -7.38 11.93 -8.34
CA VAL A 37 -7.10 13.35 -7.99
C VAL A 37 -6.20 13.97 -9.05
N ARG A 38 -6.78 14.93 -9.78
CA ARG A 38 -6.10 15.82 -10.73
C ARG A 38 -5.21 16.80 -9.94
N PRO A 39 -3.96 17.08 -10.38
CA PRO A 39 -3.23 18.22 -9.87
C PRO A 39 -3.85 19.49 -10.46
N ASP A 40 -4.29 20.41 -9.62
CA ASP A 40 -4.35 21.82 -10.04
C ASP A 40 -3.05 22.49 -9.59
N PRO A 41 -2.28 23.09 -10.51
CA PRO A 41 -1.28 24.07 -10.13
C PRO A 41 -2.00 25.39 -9.87
N ASP A 42 -1.59 26.06 -8.79
CA ASP A 42 -1.76 27.48 -8.49
C ASP A 42 -2.56 28.33 -9.50
N ASP A 43 -3.77 28.75 -9.12
CA ASP A 43 -4.27 30.08 -9.47
C ASP A 43 -5.09 30.65 -8.30
N ASP A 44 -4.53 31.72 -7.74
CA ASP A 44 -5.09 32.55 -6.69
C ASP A 44 -6.17 33.51 -7.27
N ALA A 45 -6.97 34.09 -6.38
CA ALA A 45 -7.95 35.16 -6.61
C ALA A 45 -9.31 34.84 -7.28
N GLY A 46 -10.38 34.93 -6.47
CA GLY A 46 -11.73 35.12 -7.00
C GLY A 46 -12.88 34.90 -6.03
N LEU A 47 -12.91 35.61 -4.91
CA LEU A 47 -14.09 35.69 -4.05
C LEU A 47 -15.23 36.46 -4.77
N MET A 48 -16.47 35.97 -4.61
CA MET A 48 -17.78 36.66 -4.64
C MET A 48 -18.79 36.37 -5.77
N THR A 49 -19.85 35.66 -5.37
CA THR A 49 -21.27 36.13 -5.32
C THR A 49 -22.28 35.80 -6.43
N LEU A 50 -23.31 35.07 -5.96
CA LEU A 50 -24.75 34.96 -6.27
C LEU A 50 -25.26 34.67 -7.70
N GLY A 51 -26.13 33.66 -7.75
CA GLY A 51 -27.14 33.45 -8.78
C GLY A 51 -28.05 32.28 -8.43
N ASP A 52 -29.12 32.58 -7.70
CA ASP A 52 -30.27 31.71 -7.41
C ASP A 52 -31.11 31.50 -8.69
N ASP A 53 -31.37 30.25 -9.08
CA ASP A 53 -32.59 29.86 -9.82
C ASP A 53 -32.82 28.32 -9.73
N PRO A 54 -34.02 27.85 -9.33
CA PRO A 54 -34.31 26.43 -9.13
C PRO A 54 -34.90 25.80 -10.39
N GLY A 55 -34.05 25.36 -11.31
CA GLY A 55 -34.44 24.56 -12.47
C GLY A 55 -34.38 23.06 -12.17
N VAL A 56 -35.53 22.45 -11.87
CA VAL A 56 -35.70 21.00 -11.69
C VAL A 56 -35.11 20.22 -12.87
N ARG A 57 -33.91 19.64 -12.69
CA ARG A 57 -33.36 18.64 -13.59
C ARG A 57 -33.98 17.29 -13.26
N LEU A 58 -34.93 16.87 -14.10
CA LEU A 58 -35.45 15.52 -14.13
C LEU A 58 -34.29 14.53 -14.34
N VAL A 59 -33.93 13.80 -13.30
CA VAL A 59 -32.98 12.69 -13.34
C VAL A 59 -33.71 11.53 -14.05
N ALA A 60 -33.26 11.18 -15.24
CA ALA A 60 -33.68 9.97 -15.93
C ALA A 60 -33.35 8.74 -15.04
N PRO A 61 -34.16 7.66 -15.07
CA PRO A 61 -33.85 6.46 -14.30
C PRO A 61 -32.49 5.92 -14.74
N VAL A 62 -31.51 5.96 -13.85
CA VAL A 62 -30.27 5.19 -14.01
C VAL A 62 -30.69 3.73 -14.05
N GLU A 63 -30.58 3.14 -15.23
CA GLU A 63 -30.62 1.70 -15.41
C GLU A 63 -29.62 1.07 -14.43
N PRO A 64 -30.03 0.10 -13.59
CA PRO A 64 -29.15 -0.44 -12.58
C PRO A 64 -27.94 -1.06 -13.27
N ALA A 65 -26.77 -0.47 -13.05
CA ALA A 65 -25.51 -0.99 -13.54
C ALA A 65 -25.41 -2.48 -13.17
N PRO A 66 -24.96 -3.35 -14.09
CA PRO A 66 -24.84 -4.78 -13.83
C PRO A 66 -24.00 -4.96 -12.56
N ALA A 67 -24.50 -5.81 -11.65
CA ALA A 67 -23.82 -6.10 -10.40
C ALA A 67 -22.36 -6.49 -10.69
N PRO A 68 -21.38 -5.93 -9.94
CA PRO A 68 -19.98 -6.22 -10.20
C PRO A 68 -19.76 -7.73 -10.11
N SER A 69 -19.26 -8.32 -11.20
CA SER A 69 -18.84 -9.72 -11.23
C SER A 69 -17.91 -9.98 -10.03
N PRO A 70 -18.02 -11.14 -9.38
CA PRO A 70 -17.14 -11.46 -8.26
C PRO A 70 -15.68 -11.30 -8.71
N PRO A 71 -14.83 -10.62 -7.95
CA PRO A 71 -13.46 -10.36 -8.34
C PRO A 71 -12.74 -11.69 -8.55
N ASP A 72 -12.09 -11.85 -9.70
CA ASP A 72 -11.29 -13.03 -10.01
C ASP A 72 -10.15 -13.14 -8.98
N PRO A 73 -10.08 -14.23 -8.20
CA PRO A 73 -9.01 -14.43 -7.23
C PRO A 73 -7.63 -14.44 -7.88
N ALA A 74 -7.49 -14.92 -9.12
CA ALA A 74 -6.21 -14.93 -9.83
C ALA A 74 -5.71 -13.50 -10.10
N ALA A 75 -6.61 -12.59 -10.48
CA ALA A 75 -6.30 -11.19 -10.69
C ALA A 75 -5.82 -10.49 -9.40
N TRP A 76 -6.33 -10.88 -8.23
CA TRP A 76 -5.86 -10.35 -6.95
C TRP A 76 -4.41 -10.75 -6.66
N PHE A 77 -4.04 -12.02 -6.88
CA PHE A 77 -2.70 -12.51 -6.60
C PHE A 77 -1.63 -11.99 -7.56
N ALA A 78 -2.02 -11.54 -8.75
CA ALA A 78 -1.15 -10.89 -9.74
C ALA A 78 -0.73 -9.46 -9.35
N ARG A 79 -1.41 -8.82 -8.40
CA ARG A 79 -1.07 -7.46 -7.93
C ARG A 79 0.32 -7.43 -7.26
N PRO A 80 1.09 -6.35 -7.42
CA PRO A 80 2.43 -6.25 -6.84
C PRO A 80 2.35 -6.24 -5.32
N ASN A 81 2.99 -7.21 -4.68
CA ASN A 81 3.12 -7.26 -3.22
C ASN A 81 4.33 -6.44 -2.73
N PHE A 82 4.58 -6.47 -1.43
CA PHE A 82 5.68 -5.71 -0.82
C PHE A 82 7.06 -6.08 -1.39
N GLY A 83 7.30 -7.37 -1.68
CA GLY A 83 8.55 -7.84 -2.31
C GLY A 83 8.76 -7.28 -3.72
N ALA A 84 7.72 -7.29 -4.56
CA ALA A 84 7.77 -6.68 -5.89
C ALA A 84 7.99 -5.15 -5.81
N THR A 85 7.43 -4.50 -4.78
CA THR A 85 7.64 -3.06 -4.53
C THR A 85 9.11 -2.77 -4.16
N LEU A 86 9.73 -3.61 -3.34
CA LEU A 86 11.15 -3.49 -3.01
C LEU A 86 12.05 -3.73 -4.22
N ALA A 87 11.74 -4.71 -5.07
CA ALA A 87 12.46 -4.92 -6.34
C ALA A 87 12.34 -3.70 -7.26
N THR A 88 11.17 -3.06 -7.30
CA THR A 88 10.98 -1.80 -8.02
C THR A 88 11.89 -0.69 -7.49
N ALA A 89 12.15 -0.63 -6.18
CA ALA A 89 13.07 0.34 -5.59
C ALA A 89 14.54 0.08 -5.93
N VAL A 90 14.93 -1.20 -6.02
CA VAL A 90 16.26 -1.57 -6.55
C VAL A 90 16.42 -1.05 -7.98
N HIS A 91 15.41 -1.20 -8.83
CA HIS A 91 15.49 -0.79 -10.24
C HIS A 91 15.37 0.71 -10.48
N ARG A 92 14.38 1.36 -9.85
CA ARG A 92 14.01 2.74 -10.15
C ARG A 92 14.71 3.75 -9.25
N ALA A 93 14.96 3.38 -7.99
CA ALA A 93 15.53 4.27 -6.98
C ALA A 93 16.99 3.91 -6.63
N GLY A 94 17.57 2.90 -7.29
CA GLY A 94 18.98 2.52 -7.10
C GLY A 94 19.29 1.94 -5.73
N HIS A 95 18.30 1.33 -5.05
CA HIS A 95 18.57 0.65 -3.77
C HIS A 95 19.53 -0.52 -4.00
N GLY A 96 20.50 -0.69 -3.11
CA GLY A 96 21.43 -1.83 -3.20
C GLY A 96 20.70 -3.16 -3.09
N ALA A 97 20.78 -4.00 -4.12
CA ALA A 97 20.02 -5.25 -4.22
C ALA A 97 20.24 -6.18 -3.01
N GLU A 98 21.50 -6.45 -2.65
CA GLU A 98 21.86 -7.29 -1.50
C GLU A 98 21.31 -6.73 -0.17
N ARG A 99 21.43 -5.42 0.03
CA ARG A 99 20.92 -4.75 1.24
C ARG A 99 19.40 -4.86 1.36
N THR A 100 18.69 -4.72 0.24
CA THR A 100 17.24 -4.83 0.18
C THR A 100 16.78 -6.27 0.37
N GLU A 101 17.52 -7.23 -0.16
CA GLU A 101 17.31 -8.66 0.06
C GLU A 101 17.50 -9.04 1.55
N ASP A 102 18.58 -8.58 2.18
CA ASP A 102 18.84 -8.79 3.60
C ASP A 102 17.72 -8.21 4.47
N LEU A 103 17.30 -6.97 4.18
CA LEU A 103 16.17 -6.33 4.83
C LEU A 103 14.90 -7.18 4.69
N LEU A 104 14.59 -7.66 3.49
CA LEU A 104 13.42 -8.50 3.24
C LEU A 104 13.51 -9.82 4.00
N SER A 105 14.67 -10.48 3.99
CA SER A 105 14.94 -11.70 4.74
C SER A 105 14.73 -11.50 6.24
N VAL A 106 15.17 -10.37 6.79
CA VAL A 106 14.91 -10.01 8.20
C VAL A 106 13.42 -9.81 8.44
N LEU A 107 12.72 -9.00 7.63
CA LEU A 107 11.30 -8.69 7.82
C LEU A 107 10.42 -9.94 7.79
N THR A 108 10.69 -10.89 6.88
CA THR A 108 9.94 -12.16 6.81
C THR A 108 10.12 -13.02 8.07
N ARG A 109 11.28 -12.92 8.73
CA ARG A 109 11.63 -13.63 9.98
C ARG A 109 11.23 -12.92 11.28
N LEU A 110 10.68 -11.70 11.22
CA LEU A 110 10.20 -11.02 12.41
C LEU A 110 8.90 -11.65 12.92
N SER A 111 8.67 -11.61 14.25
CA SER A 111 7.32 -11.84 14.78
C SER A 111 6.35 -10.78 14.26
N ASP A 112 5.04 -11.05 14.33
CA ASP A 112 4.02 -10.08 13.93
C ASP A 112 4.19 -8.74 14.66
N ASP A 113 4.39 -8.81 15.98
CA ASP A 113 4.65 -7.64 16.82
C ASP A 113 5.83 -6.80 16.35
N GLN A 114 6.93 -7.45 15.97
CA GLN A 114 8.14 -6.77 15.53
C GLN A 114 8.00 -6.25 14.11
N LEU A 115 7.29 -6.97 13.23
CA LEU A 115 7.03 -6.50 11.87
C LEU A 115 6.29 -5.17 11.90
N HIS A 116 5.18 -5.06 12.64
CA HIS A 116 4.42 -3.81 12.74
C HIS A 116 5.23 -2.63 13.28
N ARG A 117 6.29 -2.87 14.05
CA ARG A 117 7.20 -1.82 14.56
C ARG A 117 8.28 -1.45 13.56
N ARG A 118 8.76 -2.41 12.76
CA ARG A 118 9.89 -2.24 11.83
C ARG A 118 9.46 -1.86 10.43
N LEU A 119 8.25 -2.23 10.00
CA LEU A 119 7.70 -1.96 8.68
C LEU A 119 7.61 -0.47 8.31
N PRO A 120 7.33 0.48 9.23
CA PRO A 120 7.21 1.88 8.85
C PRO A 120 8.50 2.47 8.26
N ALA A 121 9.67 2.11 8.77
CA ALA A 121 10.93 2.67 8.29
C ALA A 121 11.21 2.41 6.79
N PRO A 122 11.18 1.15 6.28
CA PRO A 122 11.36 0.89 4.86
C PRO A 122 10.22 1.42 4.00
N VAL A 123 8.96 1.41 4.49
CA VAL A 123 7.85 2.01 3.75
C VAL A 123 8.03 3.51 3.59
N THR A 124 8.39 4.24 4.65
CA THR A 124 8.68 5.68 4.55
C THR A 124 9.84 5.97 3.60
N GLN A 125 10.85 5.10 3.53
CA GLN A 125 11.92 5.24 2.55
C GLN A 125 11.41 5.07 1.12
N LEU A 126 10.62 4.02 0.85
CA LEU A 126 9.99 3.82 -0.47
C LEU A 126 9.16 5.05 -0.88
N LEU A 127 8.39 5.61 0.06
CA LEU A 127 7.57 6.78 -0.18
C LEU A 127 8.40 8.04 -0.50
N LYS A 128 9.53 8.24 0.16
CA LYS A 128 10.47 9.32 -0.17
C LYS A 128 11.03 9.20 -1.59
N ASP A 129 11.20 7.97 -2.05
CA ASP A 129 11.68 7.65 -3.39
C ASP A 129 10.55 7.62 -4.44
N GLY A 130 9.34 8.07 -4.07
CA GLY A 130 8.17 8.13 -4.95
C GLY A 130 7.52 6.77 -5.25
N ILE A 131 7.90 5.72 -4.52
CA ILE A 131 7.41 4.35 -4.71
C ILE A 131 6.36 4.04 -3.67
N THR A 132 5.12 3.88 -4.14
CA THR A 132 3.98 3.59 -3.26
C THR A 132 3.67 2.10 -3.30
N PRO A 133 3.68 1.39 -2.15
CA PRO A 133 3.21 0.01 -2.07
C PRO A 133 1.72 -0.12 -2.38
N ASP A 134 1.30 -1.27 -2.90
CA ASP A 134 -0.12 -1.59 -2.97
C ASP A 134 -0.68 -1.85 -1.56
N TRP A 135 -1.39 -0.86 -1.02
CA TRP A 135 -1.92 -0.88 0.35
C TRP A 135 -2.92 -2.00 0.59
N GLY A 136 -3.71 -2.36 -0.44
CA GLY A 136 -4.70 -3.43 -0.33
C GLY A 136 -4.02 -4.79 -0.18
N VAL A 137 -2.98 -5.03 -0.98
CA VAL A 137 -2.17 -6.26 -0.91
C VAL A 137 -1.38 -6.30 0.40
N LEU A 138 -0.73 -5.20 0.78
CA LEU A 138 0.03 -5.12 2.04
C LEU A 138 -0.87 -5.36 3.26
N LEU A 139 -2.07 -4.78 3.29
CA LEU A 139 -3.03 -5.02 4.37
C LEU A 139 -3.46 -6.48 4.41
N HIS A 140 -3.81 -7.06 3.27
CA HIS A 140 -4.19 -8.46 3.18
C HIS A 140 -3.07 -9.38 3.73
N ASP A 141 -1.84 -9.16 3.30
CA ASP A 141 -0.68 -9.93 3.76
C ASP A 141 -0.47 -9.79 5.28
N LEU A 142 -0.58 -8.58 5.84
CA LEU A 142 -0.47 -8.36 7.29
C LEU A 142 -1.60 -9.00 8.09
N VAL A 143 -2.83 -9.04 7.56
CA VAL A 143 -3.96 -9.71 8.21
C VAL A 143 -3.78 -11.23 8.25
N GLN A 144 -3.21 -11.82 7.19
CA GLN A 144 -2.98 -13.28 7.11
C GLN A 144 -1.77 -13.75 7.92
N ARG A 145 -0.78 -12.88 8.11
CA ARG A 145 0.52 -13.24 8.70
C ARG A 145 0.48 -13.92 10.07
N PRO A 146 -0.43 -13.61 11.01
CA PRO A 146 -0.56 -14.36 12.27
C PRO A 146 -0.88 -15.85 12.10
N HIS A 147 -1.49 -16.23 10.98
CA HIS A 147 -1.91 -17.59 10.69
C HIS A 147 -1.02 -18.28 9.64
N GLN A 148 -0.45 -17.50 8.72
CA GLN A 148 0.27 -17.99 7.53
C GLN A 148 1.61 -17.28 7.35
N ARG A 149 2.38 -17.16 8.43
CA ARG A 149 3.61 -16.35 8.45
C ARG A 149 4.60 -16.74 7.36
N ASP A 150 4.90 -18.04 7.25
CA ASP A 150 5.91 -18.54 6.31
C ASP A 150 5.44 -18.41 4.87
N GLN A 151 4.14 -18.58 4.62
CA GLN A 151 3.54 -18.42 3.30
C GLN A 151 3.60 -16.97 2.81
N VAL A 152 3.24 -16.01 3.66
CA VAL A 152 3.36 -14.58 3.34
C VAL A 152 4.83 -14.21 3.12
N GLY A 153 5.74 -14.70 3.96
CA GLY A 153 7.17 -14.48 3.82
C GLY A 153 7.74 -15.02 2.52
N LEU A 154 7.37 -16.25 2.14
CA LEU A 154 7.75 -16.87 0.88
C LEU A 154 7.20 -16.06 -0.31
N ARG A 155 5.92 -15.71 -0.29
CA ARG A 155 5.28 -14.91 -1.36
C ARG A 155 5.98 -13.57 -1.59
N TRP A 156 6.42 -12.89 -0.52
CA TRP A 156 7.20 -11.65 -0.67
C TRP A 156 8.58 -11.91 -1.27
N ARG A 157 9.29 -12.93 -0.82
CA ARG A 157 10.62 -13.27 -1.35
C ARG A 157 10.55 -13.69 -2.81
N ASP A 158 9.61 -14.57 -3.17
CA ASP A 158 9.41 -15.02 -4.55
C ASP A 158 9.13 -13.85 -5.48
N ALA A 159 8.23 -12.94 -5.09
CA ALA A 159 7.93 -11.75 -5.89
C ALA A 159 9.13 -10.79 -6.02
N PHE A 160 9.96 -10.68 -4.98
CA PHE A 160 11.20 -9.90 -5.05
C PHE A 160 12.19 -10.51 -6.06
N TYR A 161 12.46 -11.80 -5.98
CA TYR A 161 13.40 -12.46 -6.91
C TYR A 161 12.85 -12.52 -8.34
N LEU A 162 11.56 -12.77 -8.53
CA LEU A 162 10.94 -12.77 -9.87
C LEU A 162 10.98 -11.38 -10.52
N ALA A 163 10.91 -10.31 -9.72
CA ALA A 163 10.98 -8.93 -10.20
C ALA A 163 12.40 -8.36 -10.25
N THR A 164 13.40 -9.04 -9.68
CA THR A 164 14.80 -8.63 -9.72
C THR A 164 15.52 -9.45 -10.80
N PRO A 165 15.84 -8.88 -11.98
CA PRO A 165 16.68 -9.55 -12.94
C PRO A 165 18.02 -9.87 -12.28
N GLU A 166 18.51 -11.08 -12.53
CA GLU A 166 19.78 -11.57 -12.02
C GLU A 166 20.89 -10.54 -12.34
N PRO A 167 21.77 -10.19 -11.38
CA PRO A 167 22.89 -9.32 -11.68
C PRO A 167 23.70 -9.99 -12.78
N ARG A 168 23.78 -9.35 -13.95
CA ARG A 168 24.66 -9.78 -15.04
C ARG A 168 26.07 -9.86 -14.46
N ARG A 169 26.53 -11.07 -14.16
CA ARG A 169 27.91 -11.34 -13.76
C ARG A 169 28.80 -10.86 -14.90
N SER A 170 29.50 -9.74 -14.68
CA SER A 170 30.57 -9.22 -15.53
C SER A 170 31.91 -9.83 -15.11
#